data_AF-A0A421GCW4-F1
#
_entry.id   AF-A0A421GCW4-F1
#
_cell.length_a   1.000
_cell.length_b   1.000
_cell.length_c   1.000
_cell.angle_alpha   90.00
_cell.angle_beta   90.00
_cell.angle_gamma   90.00
#
_symmetry.space_group_name_H-M   'P 1'
#
loop_
_entity.id
_entity.type
_entity.pdbx_description
1 polymer ?
#
loop_
_entity_poly.entity_id
_entity_poly.type
_entity_poly.pdbx_seq_one_letter_code
_entity_poly.pdbx_strand_id
1 'polypeptide(L)'
;MHKGALAAAMDSGAYIKFVEMHTEMKSEMEAHRQCMFIYWHRLLLVVFENMLRGQGSQYACVTVPYYNWVGANNRVLSGTCSSLGDCSSITRELGGYTSGTQRTVAINGINNSGRCVPRGEWGSASVPGATSYASVRQQVFNGRNIGEMSPLVEQGCHNNVHSNLGGAMGTFASPSEPLFWSHHAMVDALHTIFHKCRVGTQRLTFAQKTAHPVAWTSCSRRDGGAFNPTDVITMRTGVNGVNPIEGSQDPRIGQYFSGVPNQFAGLMDVRDLGASSYSYELSGQLANMYNNCDGTSTPAPTTTSAPSTSASQPVTSAPVPTTPVPVASSAPTAATQPTRCSLFGWFFRRCGNGRILEAEHGWGLHGLRHSGGGNYPNDNNYYTPAAAPPSPQYNNNNNYNTPIPSPQISGNNNNNIPSSTPTSAPSPHYDGNNNNQDVVIVNKSNQYEERVSSWYDQTAIKMGGQCAEVMADLERQACMFQDQCMGGTADYSAEFKKIWGAKEPRCLTIVNAINSGEQPIKHETWREDMESFFGCPKPVSSTPSTDQNGGYGDVVQSATDTLLSVIQLN
;
A
#
# COMPACT_ATOMS: atom_id res chain seq x y z
N MET A 1 1.43 1.70 20.94
CA MET A 1 0.01 2.05 20.68
C MET A 1 -0.54 1.26 19.49
N HIS A 2 0.02 1.42 18.28
CA HIS A 2 -0.45 0.78 17.03
C HIS A 2 -0.65 -0.75 17.11
N LYS A 3 0.39 -1.51 17.53
CA LYS A 3 0.29 -2.97 17.72
C LYS A 3 -0.83 -3.42 18.67
N GLY A 4 -1.07 -2.63 19.71
CA GLY A 4 -2.17 -2.90 20.66
C GLY A 4 -3.55 -2.65 20.05
N ALA A 5 -3.69 -1.61 19.23
CA ALA A 5 -4.93 -1.34 18.51
C ALA A 5 -5.24 -2.44 17.48
N LEU A 6 -4.22 -2.93 16.76
CA LEU A 6 -4.36 -4.07 15.85
C LEU A 6 -4.81 -5.33 16.59
N ALA A 7 -4.17 -5.68 17.70
CA ALA A 7 -4.56 -6.83 18.52
C ALA A 7 -6.01 -6.70 19.02
N ALA A 8 -6.38 -5.53 19.56
CA ALA A 8 -7.75 -5.28 20.02
C ALA A 8 -8.79 -5.37 18.87
N ALA A 9 -8.45 -4.89 17.67
CA ALA A 9 -9.28 -5.01 16.48
C ALA A 9 -9.48 -6.47 16.02
N MET A 10 -8.45 -7.30 16.16
CA MET A 10 -8.53 -8.73 15.90
C MET A 10 -9.41 -9.42 16.95
N ASP A 11 -9.19 -9.15 18.24
CA ASP A 11 -9.95 -9.72 19.35
C ASP A 11 -11.44 -9.35 19.29
N SER A 12 -11.78 -8.12 18.88
CA SER A 12 -13.16 -7.67 18.72
C SER A 12 -13.85 -8.23 17.48
N GLY A 13 -13.11 -8.89 16.58
CA GLY A 13 -13.61 -9.34 15.28
C GLY A 13 -13.96 -8.20 14.32
N ALA A 14 -13.51 -6.97 14.59
CA ALA A 14 -13.67 -5.84 13.68
C ALA A 14 -12.68 -5.96 12.50
N TYR A 15 -11.45 -6.41 12.76
CA TYR A 15 -10.40 -6.52 11.75
C TYR A 15 -10.80 -7.42 10.57
N ILE A 16 -11.38 -8.60 10.85
CA ILE A 16 -11.76 -9.56 9.82
C ILE A 16 -12.78 -8.98 8.83
N LYS A 17 -13.59 -8.00 9.24
CA LYS A 17 -14.56 -7.35 8.34
C LYS A 17 -13.90 -6.57 7.21
N PHE A 18 -12.71 -6.02 7.44
CA PHE A 18 -11.94 -5.36 6.39
C PHE A 18 -11.25 -6.35 5.45
N VAL A 19 -10.88 -7.53 5.94
CA VAL A 19 -10.43 -8.64 5.09
C VAL A 19 -11.58 -9.09 4.20
N GLU A 20 -12.78 -9.28 4.77
CA GLU A 20 -13.99 -9.62 4.02
C GLU A 20 -14.25 -8.61 2.89
N MET A 21 -14.18 -7.30 3.18
CA MET A 21 -14.36 -6.24 2.17
C MET A 21 -13.44 -6.37 0.97
N HIS A 22 -12.17 -6.67 1.20
CA HIS A 22 -11.20 -6.76 0.11
C HIS A 22 -11.35 -8.08 -0.67
N THR A 23 -11.87 -9.13 -0.04
CA THR A 23 -12.15 -10.43 -0.68
C THR A 23 -13.53 -10.53 -1.34
N GLU A 24 -14.47 -9.65 -0.99
CA GLU A 24 -15.81 -9.65 -1.58
C GLU A 24 -15.73 -9.20 -3.04
N MET A 25 -16.28 -9.99 -3.95
CA MET A 25 -15.96 -9.86 -5.37
C MET A 25 -16.41 -8.53 -6.00
N LYS A 26 -17.54 -7.95 -5.59
CA LYS A 26 -17.93 -6.62 -6.13
C LYS A 26 -16.98 -5.53 -5.66
N SER A 27 -16.61 -5.60 -4.39
CA SER A 27 -15.66 -4.69 -3.75
C SER A 27 -14.26 -4.83 -4.37
N GLU A 28 -13.76 -6.06 -4.55
CA GLU A 28 -12.49 -6.36 -5.25
C GLU A 28 -12.46 -5.80 -6.67
N MET A 29 -13.52 -6.06 -7.44
CA MET A 29 -13.61 -5.62 -8.83
C MET A 29 -13.57 -4.10 -8.94
N GLU A 30 -14.12 -3.40 -7.95
CA GLU A 30 -14.02 -1.94 -7.88
C GLU A 30 -12.63 -1.45 -7.43
N ALA A 31 -11.97 -2.23 -6.56
CA ALA A 31 -10.70 -1.88 -5.96
C ALA A 31 -9.48 -2.05 -6.89
N HIS A 32 -9.50 -2.99 -7.84
CA HIS A 32 -8.30 -3.39 -8.59
C HIS A 32 -8.49 -3.48 -10.10
N ARG A 33 -7.37 -3.29 -10.81
CA ARG A 33 -7.21 -3.40 -12.27
C ARG A 33 -8.03 -2.38 -13.05
N GLN A 34 -8.07 -1.16 -12.52
CA GLN A 34 -8.86 -0.05 -13.03
C GLN A 34 -8.46 1.29 -12.37
N CYS A 35 -9.03 2.40 -12.82
CA CYS A 35 -8.59 3.74 -12.45
C CYS A 35 -8.94 4.16 -11.00
N MET A 36 -9.81 3.44 -10.29
CA MET A 36 -10.26 3.84 -8.94
C MET A 36 -9.41 3.28 -7.80
N PHE A 37 -8.40 2.48 -8.09
CA PHE A 37 -7.56 1.78 -7.10
C PHE A 37 -7.15 2.66 -5.92
N ILE A 38 -6.60 3.85 -6.17
CA ILE A 38 -6.15 4.76 -5.09
C ILE A 38 -7.31 5.24 -4.21
N TYR A 39 -8.42 5.68 -4.81
CA TYR A 39 -9.54 6.23 -4.03
C TYR A 39 -10.29 5.17 -3.25
N TRP A 40 -10.47 3.97 -3.83
CA TRP A 40 -11.08 2.85 -3.14
C TRP A 40 -10.26 2.47 -1.89
N HIS A 41 -8.93 2.33 -2.04
CA HIS A 41 -8.06 1.99 -0.92
C HIS A 41 -7.93 3.13 0.12
N ARG A 42 -8.05 4.40 -0.28
CA ARG A 42 -8.13 5.52 0.67
C ARG A 42 -9.33 5.41 1.61
N LEU A 43 -10.52 5.11 1.09
CA LEU A 43 -11.69 4.91 1.96
C LEU A 43 -11.46 3.74 2.92
N LEU A 44 -10.84 2.65 2.43
CA LEU A 44 -10.58 1.46 3.23
C LEU A 44 -9.63 1.80 4.39
N LEU A 45 -8.54 2.52 4.10
CA LEU A 45 -7.56 3.00 5.08
C LEU A 45 -8.20 3.91 6.13
N VAL A 46 -8.98 4.90 5.70
CA VAL A 46 -9.60 5.89 6.58
C VAL A 46 -10.56 5.21 7.56
N VAL A 47 -11.41 4.32 7.06
CA VAL A 47 -12.38 3.61 7.90
C VAL A 47 -11.66 2.60 8.80
N PHE A 48 -10.57 1.98 8.34
CA PHE A 48 -9.74 1.10 9.16
C PHE A 48 -9.06 1.86 10.30
N GLU A 49 -8.46 3.02 10.04
CA GLU A 49 -7.86 3.86 11.09
C GLU A 49 -8.92 4.33 12.10
N ASN A 50 -10.10 4.77 11.62
CA ASN A 50 -11.23 5.10 12.50
C ASN A 50 -11.60 3.91 13.41
N MET A 51 -11.62 2.69 12.85
CA MET A 51 -11.88 1.46 13.60
C MET A 51 -10.79 1.18 14.64
N LEU A 52 -9.50 1.34 14.31
CA LEU A 52 -8.40 1.18 15.27
C LEU A 52 -8.52 2.14 16.44
N ARG A 53 -8.86 3.41 16.16
CA ARG A 53 -9.09 4.44 17.17
C ARG A 53 -10.31 4.15 18.04
N GLY A 54 -11.29 3.45 17.49
CA GLY A 54 -12.50 2.98 18.17
C GLY A 54 -12.30 1.79 19.11
N GLN A 55 -11.15 1.10 19.07
CA GLN A 55 -10.91 -0.08 19.91
C GLN A 55 -10.71 0.24 21.41
N GLY A 56 -10.65 1.52 21.78
CA GLY A 56 -10.53 1.96 23.17
C GLY A 56 -9.97 3.37 23.28
N SER A 57 -10.27 4.06 24.38
CA SER A 57 -9.81 5.44 24.60
C SER A 57 -8.28 5.59 24.55
N GLN A 58 -7.54 4.55 24.92
CA GLN A 58 -6.08 4.47 24.83
C GLN A 58 -5.54 4.37 23.39
N TYR A 59 -6.40 4.18 22.39
CA TYR A 59 -6.05 4.15 20.97
C TYR A 59 -6.58 5.37 20.21
N ALA A 60 -7.23 6.33 20.88
CA ALA A 60 -7.92 7.44 20.22
C ALA A 60 -7.05 8.32 19.31
N CYS A 61 -5.72 8.39 19.54
CA CYS A 61 -4.77 9.10 18.67
C CYS A 61 -3.88 8.14 17.84
N VAL A 62 -4.23 6.85 17.70
CA VAL A 62 -3.45 5.94 16.83
C VAL A 62 -3.61 6.34 15.37
N THR A 63 -2.50 6.31 14.63
CA THR A 63 -2.47 6.44 13.17
C THR A 63 -1.92 5.16 12.53
N VAL A 64 -2.18 4.98 11.24
CA VAL A 64 -1.55 3.95 10.43
C VAL A 64 -0.22 4.52 9.87
N PRO A 65 0.95 4.02 10.30
CA PRO A 65 2.22 4.46 9.72
C PRO A 65 2.34 3.98 8.28
N TYR A 66 2.99 4.75 7.41
CA TYR A 66 3.26 4.28 6.04
C TYR A 66 4.54 3.44 5.98
N TYR A 67 4.60 2.50 5.04
CA TYR A 67 5.77 1.64 4.78
C TYR A 67 6.62 2.21 3.64
N ASN A 68 7.66 2.97 3.97
CA ASN A 68 8.60 3.62 3.07
C ASN A 68 9.60 2.64 2.41
N TRP A 69 9.10 1.92 1.40
CA TRP A 69 9.94 1.03 0.59
C TRP A 69 11.03 1.76 -0.22
N VAL A 70 10.96 3.09 -0.41
CA VAL A 70 12.07 3.87 -1.02
C VAL A 70 13.27 3.84 -0.08
N GLY A 71 13.04 4.05 1.21
CA GLY A 71 14.06 3.92 2.24
C GLY A 71 14.64 2.51 2.32
N ALA A 72 13.80 1.48 2.16
CA ALA A 72 14.27 0.09 2.07
C ALA A 72 15.18 -0.14 0.86
N ASN A 73 14.82 0.40 -0.32
CA ASN A 73 15.63 0.31 -1.53
C ASN A 73 17.00 0.99 -1.34
N ASN A 74 17.03 2.17 -0.70
CA ASN A 74 18.28 2.88 -0.40
C ASN A 74 19.24 2.06 0.48
N ARG A 75 18.70 1.30 1.43
CA ARG A 75 19.47 0.45 2.33
C ARG A 75 20.08 -0.75 1.60
N VAL A 76 19.37 -1.34 0.63
CA VAL A 76 19.94 -2.40 -0.22
C VAL A 76 21.04 -1.85 -1.12
N LEU A 77 20.81 -0.71 -1.79
CA LEU A 77 21.85 -0.06 -2.59
C LEU A 77 23.09 0.30 -1.77
N SER A 78 22.91 0.65 -0.50
CA SER A 78 24.00 0.93 0.43
C SER A 78 24.67 -0.31 1.02
N GLY A 79 24.21 -1.53 0.68
CA GLY A 79 24.78 -2.81 1.14
C GLY A 79 24.50 -3.15 2.60
N THR A 80 23.47 -2.59 3.22
CA THR A 80 23.19 -2.76 4.67
C THR A 80 22.20 -3.85 5.01
N CYS A 81 21.47 -4.33 4.00
CA CYS A 81 20.48 -5.38 4.08
C CYS A 81 20.25 -5.91 2.64
N SER A 82 19.59 -7.06 2.51
CA SER A 82 19.37 -7.70 1.20
C SER A 82 17.91 -8.04 0.89
N SER A 83 17.01 -7.94 1.87
CA SER A 83 15.62 -8.39 1.73
C SER A 83 14.61 -7.40 2.31
N LEU A 84 13.37 -7.45 1.81
CA LEU A 84 12.25 -6.68 2.38
C LEU A 84 12.10 -6.95 3.88
N GLY A 85 12.37 -8.19 4.31
CA GLY A 85 12.41 -8.56 5.72
C GLY A 85 13.40 -7.72 6.52
N ASP A 86 14.65 -7.62 6.09
CA ASP A 86 15.69 -6.99 6.91
C ASP A 86 15.87 -5.49 6.70
N CYS A 87 15.46 -4.97 5.54
CA CYS A 87 15.65 -3.57 5.18
C CYS A 87 14.69 -2.61 5.89
N SER A 88 13.63 -3.13 6.48
CA SER A 88 12.57 -2.33 7.09
C SER A 88 12.33 -2.83 8.51
N SER A 89 12.18 -1.94 9.50
CA SER A 89 11.88 -2.40 10.86
C SER A 89 10.45 -2.94 10.98
N ILE A 90 9.52 -2.35 10.24
CA ILE A 90 8.09 -2.66 10.32
C ILE A 90 7.75 -4.13 9.99
N THR A 91 8.51 -4.75 9.09
CA THR A 91 8.38 -6.16 8.69
C THR A 91 8.75 -7.12 9.82
N ARG A 92 9.56 -6.67 10.80
CA ARG A 92 9.88 -7.40 12.03
C ARG A 92 8.94 -7.04 13.17
N GLU A 93 8.49 -5.78 13.24
CA GLU A 93 7.71 -5.27 14.37
C GLU A 93 6.23 -5.68 14.33
N LEU A 94 5.62 -5.78 13.16
CA LEU A 94 4.22 -6.17 12.98
C LEU A 94 4.05 -7.70 12.97
N GLY A 95 4.60 -8.37 13.98
CA GLY A 95 4.42 -9.81 14.20
C GLY A 95 5.55 -10.71 13.69
N GLY A 96 6.70 -10.15 13.27
CA GLY A 96 7.97 -10.84 13.03
C GLY A 96 7.99 -11.95 11.95
N TYR A 97 8.74 -11.78 10.86
CA TYR A 97 8.97 -12.89 9.92
C TYR A 97 10.06 -13.87 10.40
N THR A 98 11.02 -13.42 11.23
CA THR A 98 12.18 -14.24 11.67
C THR A 98 11.90 -15.06 12.94
N SER A 99 11.03 -14.61 13.85
CA SER A 99 10.79 -15.27 15.14
C SER A 99 9.31 -15.57 15.37
N GLY A 100 8.96 -16.83 15.67
CA GLY A 100 7.60 -17.24 15.98
C GLY A 100 7.47 -18.76 16.11
N THR A 101 6.59 -19.21 17.00
CA THR A 101 6.20 -20.62 17.09
C THR A 101 5.11 -20.89 16.07
N GLN A 102 5.22 -21.98 15.32
CA GLN A 102 4.11 -22.44 14.48
C GLN A 102 2.92 -22.79 15.38
N ARG A 103 1.76 -22.20 15.09
CA ARG A 103 0.50 -22.40 15.81
C ARG A 103 -0.55 -22.85 14.79
N THR A 104 -1.46 -23.69 15.24
CA THR A 104 -2.69 -23.98 14.49
C THR A 104 -3.83 -23.24 15.20
N VAL A 105 -4.51 -22.38 14.47
CA VAL A 105 -5.70 -21.66 14.94
C VAL A 105 -6.89 -21.98 14.05
N ALA A 106 -8.03 -22.29 14.65
CA ALA A 106 -9.27 -22.46 13.91
C ALA A 106 -9.90 -21.08 13.66
N ILE A 107 -9.97 -20.65 12.40
CA ILE A 107 -10.64 -19.41 11.99
C ILE A 107 -11.83 -19.83 11.12
N ASN A 108 -13.06 -19.48 11.55
CA ASN A 108 -14.30 -19.86 10.86
C ASN A 108 -14.41 -21.37 10.56
N GLY A 109 -13.93 -22.23 11.47
CA GLY A 109 -13.95 -23.68 11.32
C GLY A 109 -12.84 -24.25 10.42
N ILE A 110 -11.95 -23.41 9.89
CA ILE A 110 -10.80 -23.83 9.08
C ILE A 110 -9.54 -23.77 9.96
N ASN A 111 -8.82 -24.88 10.03
CA ASN A 111 -7.53 -24.94 10.71
C ASN A 111 -6.47 -24.25 9.87
N ASN A 112 -5.92 -23.16 10.41
CA ASN A 112 -4.83 -22.40 9.80
C ASN A 112 -3.56 -22.69 10.60
N SER A 113 -2.62 -23.42 10.00
CA SER A 113 -1.32 -23.74 10.59
C SER A 113 -0.27 -22.78 10.04
N GLY A 114 0.42 -22.06 10.93
CA GLY A 114 1.47 -21.13 10.54
C GLY A 114 1.96 -20.31 11.73
N ARG A 115 2.83 -19.33 11.49
CA ARG A 115 3.17 -18.31 12.50
C ARG A 115 2.06 -17.25 12.56
N CYS A 116 0.83 -17.66 12.86
CA CYS A 116 -0.45 -16.90 12.88
C CYS A 116 -0.82 -16.10 11.60
N VAL A 117 0.14 -15.54 10.85
CA VAL A 117 -0.06 -14.95 9.53
C VAL A 117 0.75 -15.77 8.51
N PRO A 118 0.13 -16.27 7.41
CA PRO A 118 0.85 -17.03 6.39
C PRO A 118 1.69 -16.07 5.54
N ARG A 119 2.91 -15.76 5.98
CA ARG A 119 3.86 -14.92 5.23
C ARG A 119 4.64 -15.74 4.22
N GLY A 120 5.09 -15.10 3.14
CA GLY A 120 6.16 -15.66 2.30
C GLY A 120 7.52 -15.57 2.99
N GLU A 121 8.57 -15.98 2.27
CA GLU A 121 9.95 -15.97 2.76
C GLU A 121 10.55 -14.56 2.77
N TRP A 122 10.07 -13.69 3.68
CA TRP A 122 10.47 -12.27 3.71
C TRP A 122 11.97 -12.06 3.95
N GLY A 123 12.66 -13.04 4.54
CA GLY A 123 14.11 -13.00 4.75
C GLY A 123 14.94 -13.10 3.48
N SER A 124 14.38 -13.66 2.42
CA SER A 124 14.99 -13.75 1.09
C SER A 124 14.23 -12.96 0.01
N ALA A 125 13.09 -12.35 0.37
CA ALA A 125 12.30 -11.54 -0.55
C ALA A 125 13.06 -10.29 -1.01
N SER A 126 13.33 -10.17 -2.30
CA SER A 126 14.06 -9.04 -2.88
C SER A 126 13.34 -7.71 -2.63
N VAL A 127 14.09 -6.65 -2.35
CA VAL A 127 13.56 -5.28 -2.41
C VAL A 127 13.47 -4.87 -3.88
N PRO A 128 12.27 -4.65 -4.45
CA PRO A 128 12.15 -4.49 -5.89
C PRO A 128 12.70 -3.14 -6.37
N GLY A 129 13.37 -3.10 -7.52
CA GLY A 129 13.86 -1.86 -8.13
C GLY A 129 12.74 -0.93 -8.59
N ALA A 130 11.52 -1.47 -8.76
CA ALA A 130 10.31 -0.67 -8.94
C ALA A 130 9.96 0.19 -7.71
N THR A 131 10.61 -0.04 -6.56
CA THR A 131 10.53 0.78 -5.34
C THR A 131 11.67 1.78 -5.20
N SER A 132 12.61 1.83 -6.15
CA SER A 132 13.66 2.86 -6.20
C SER A 132 13.04 4.24 -6.42
N TYR A 133 13.72 5.28 -5.91
CA TYR A 133 13.23 6.66 -6.02
C TYR A 133 12.92 7.07 -7.47
N ALA A 134 13.81 6.79 -8.42
CA ALA A 134 13.58 7.11 -9.82
C ALA A 134 12.37 6.36 -10.39
N SER A 135 12.22 5.06 -10.12
CA SER A 135 11.07 4.30 -10.65
C SER A 135 9.75 4.79 -10.09
N VAL A 136 9.73 5.13 -8.81
CA VAL A 136 8.53 5.57 -8.11
C VAL A 136 8.10 6.95 -8.58
N ARG A 137 9.07 7.84 -8.76
CA ARG A 137 8.86 9.14 -9.39
C ARG A 137 8.22 8.99 -10.78
N GLN A 138 8.70 8.05 -11.60
CA GLN A 138 8.17 7.80 -12.93
C GLN A 138 6.73 7.26 -12.87
N GLN A 139 6.42 6.37 -11.93
CA GLN A 139 5.05 5.86 -11.74
C GLN A 139 4.08 6.97 -11.30
N VAL A 140 4.53 7.89 -10.44
CA VAL A 140 3.70 9.01 -9.96
C VAL A 140 3.52 10.09 -11.03
N PHE A 141 4.59 10.51 -11.70
CA PHE A 141 4.55 11.71 -12.54
C PHE A 141 4.37 11.45 -14.04
N ASN A 142 4.55 10.23 -14.55
CA ASN A 142 4.19 9.96 -15.96
C ASN A 142 2.67 9.93 -16.18
N GLY A 143 1.89 9.70 -15.12
CA GLY A 143 0.45 9.90 -15.17
C GLY A 143 0.10 11.38 -15.27
N ARG A 144 -0.65 11.77 -16.29
CA ARG A 144 -1.11 13.16 -16.47
C ARG A 144 -2.32 13.51 -15.61
N ASN A 145 -3.08 12.50 -15.23
CA ASN A 145 -4.28 12.56 -14.40
C ASN A 145 -4.33 11.31 -13.51
N ILE A 146 -5.26 11.28 -12.55
CA ILE A 146 -5.40 10.15 -11.62
C ILE A 146 -5.70 8.83 -12.35
N GLY A 147 -6.42 8.87 -13.47
CA GLY A 147 -6.77 7.70 -14.26
C GLY A 147 -5.57 7.03 -14.93
N GLU A 148 -4.48 7.77 -15.14
CA GLU A 148 -3.20 7.27 -15.63
C GLU A 148 -2.24 6.94 -14.49
N MET A 149 -2.14 7.78 -13.46
CA MET A 149 -1.23 7.57 -12.34
C MET A 149 -1.63 6.33 -11.51
N SER A 150 -2.93 6.17 -11.21
CA SER A 150 -3.40 5.08 -10.34
C SER A 150 -3.01 3.69 -10.88
N PRO A 151 -3.25 3.35 -12.17
CA PRO A 151 -2.77 2.09 -12.73
C PRO A 151 -1.25 1.93 -12.79
N LEU A 152 -0.49 3.02 -12.98
CA LEU A 152 0.98 2.98 -12.99
C LEU A 152 1.55 2.60 -11.62
N VAL A 153 0.98 3.16 -10.55
CA VAL A 153 1.36 2.83 -9.16
C VAL A 153 0.91 1.42 -8.80
N GLU A 154 -0.34 1.03 -9.13
CA GLU A 154 -0.88 -0.31 -8.90
C GLU A 154 0.01 -1.39 -9.54
N GLN A 155 0.30 -1.26 -10.84
CA GLN A 155 1.04 -2.27 -11.61
C GLN A 155 2.55 -2.24 -11.35
N GLY A 156 3.06 -1.12 -10.86
CA GLY A 156 4.47 -0.91 -10.52
C GLY A 156 4.80 -1.34 -9.09
N CYS A 157 5.15 -0.37 -8.25
CA CYS A 157 5.66 -0.57 -6.89
C CYS A 157 4.68 -1.36 -6.00
N HIS A 158 3.37 -1.11 -6.11
CA HIS A 158 2.35 -1.80 -5.31
C HIS A 158 2.36 -3.32 -5.57
N ASN A 159 2.08 -3.74 -6.81
CA ASN A 159 2.06 -5.17 -7.16
C ASN A 159 3.41 -5.84 -6.91
N ASN A 160 4.52 -5.12 -7.14
CA ASN A 160 5.85 -5.70 -6.97
C ASN A 160 6.17 -5.98 -5.49
N VAL A 161 5.74 -5.13 -4.56
CA VAL A 161 5.87 -5.37 -3.12
C VAL A 161 4.96 -6.52 -2.67
N HIS A 162 3.69 -6.52 -3.09
CA HIS A 162 2.76 -7.64 -2.81
C HIS A 162 3.32 -8.99 -3.27
N SER A 163 3.81 -9.06 -4.52
CA SER A 163 4.36 -10.30 -5.08
C SER A 163 5.63 -10.77 -4.36
N ASN A 164 6.53 -9.86 -3.94
CA ASN A 164 7.77 -10.26 -3.26
C ASN A 164 7.52 -10.68 -1.81
N LEU A 165 6.56 -10.06 -1.12
CA LEU A 165 6.19 -10.48 0.22
C LEU A 165 5.46 -11.84 0.20
N GLY A 166 4.70 -12.14 -0.85
CA GLY A 166 4.02 -13.44 -1.02
C GLY A 166 3.11 -13.80 0.16
N GLY A 167 2.76 -15.09 0.29
CA GLY A 167 1.84 -15.55 1.32
C GLY A 167 0.49 -14.79 1.26
N ALA A 168 -0.03 -14.36 2.40
CA ALA A 168 -1.23 -13.51 2.49
C ALA A 168 -1.12 -12.26 1.61
N MET A 169 0.04 -11.57 1.65
CA MET A 169 0.30 -10.37 0.86
C MET A 169 0.23 -10.64 -0.65
N GLY A 170 0.34 -11.89 -1.12
CA GLY A 170 0.21 -12.23 -2.53
C GLY A 170 -1.24 -12.39 -3.02
N THR A 171 -2.26 -12.26 -2.17
CA THR A 171 -3.66 -12.66 -2.46
C THR A 171 -4.67 -11.57 -2.15
N PHE A 172 -5.94 -11.72 -2.55
CA PHE A 172 -7.03 -10.82 -2.12
C PHE A 172 -7.27 -10.85 -0.61
N ALA A 173 -6.75 -11.84 0.12
CA ALA A 173 -6.78 -11.85 1.57
C ALA A 173 -5.59 -11.07 2.19
N SER A 174 -4.85 -10.28 1.40
CA SER A 174 -3.70 -9.49 1.87
C SER A 174 -3.99 -8.60 3.08
N PRO A 175 -5.19 -8.01 3.30
CA PRO A 175 -5.45 -7.28 4.54
C PRO A 175 -5.38 -8.14 5.80
N SER A 176 -5.40 -9.47 5.70
CA SER A 176 -5.17 -10.36 6.86
C SER A 176 -3.76 -10.22 7.45
N GLU A 177 -2.80 -9.68 6.69
CA GLU A 177 -1.47 -9.33 7.17
C GLU A 177 -1.42 -7.85 7.58
N PRO A 178 -1.08 -7.52 8.84
CA PRO A 178 -1.03 -6.13 9.32
C PRO A 178 -0.17 -5.17 8.49
N LEU A 179 0.90 -5.65 7.84
CA LEU A 179 1.74 -4.82 6.98
C LEU A 179 0.98 -4.24 5.76
N PHE A 180 -0.12 -4.86 5.33
CA PHE A 180 -1.00 -4.36 4.26
C PHE A 180 -1.37 -2.88 4.48
N TRP A 181 -1.78 -2.54 5.69
CA TRP A 181 -2.27 -1.19 6.00
C TRP A 181 -1.18 -0.15 5.83
N SER A 182 0.05 -0.45 6.26
CA SER A 182 1.19 0.43 6.07
C SER A 182 1.67 0.47 4.61
N HIS A 183 1.59 -0.64 3.89
CA HIS A 183 1.86 -0.67 2.46
C HIS A 183 0.91 0.26 1.68
N HIS A 184 -0.40 0.17 1.93
CA HIS A 184 -1.37 1.04 1.28
C HIS A 184 -1.32 2.48 1.78
N ALA A 185 -0.92 2.74 3.04
CA ALA A 185 -0.66 4.10 3.52
C ALA A 185 0.50 4.77 2.76
N MET A 186 1.50 4.00 2.29
CA MET A 186 2.55 4.52 1.41
C MET A 186 2.01 4.84 0.01
N VAL A 187 1.15 3.98 -0.55
CA VAL A 187 0.45 4.25 -1.82
C VAL A 187 -0.39 5.54 -1.72
N ASP A 188 -1.08 5.74 -0.60
CA ASP A 188 -1.87 6.95 -0.36
C ASP A 188 -1.01 8.22 -0.16
N ALA A 189 0.19 8.07 0.42
CA ALA A 189 1.19 9.14 0.49
C ALA A 189 1.66 9.56 -0.93
N LEU A 190 1.88 8.61 -1.84
CA LEU A 190 2.19 8.92 -3.25
C LEU A 190 1.07 9.70 -3.94
N HIS A 191 -0.18 9.33 -3.67
CA HIS A 191 -1.32 10.09 -4.18
C HIS A 191 -1.36 11.51 -3.63
N THR A 192 -1.05 11.70 -2.34
CA THR A 192 -0.97 13.04 -1.73
C THR A 192 0.09 13.90 -2.42
N ILE A 193 1.24 13.32 -2.77
CA ILE A 193 2.29 13.99 -3.57
C ILE A 193 1.78 14.34 -4.97
N PHE A 194 1.17 13.39 -5.67
CA PHE A 194 0.57 13.63 -6.98
C PHE A 194 -0.47 14.75 -6.95
N HIS A 195 -1.37 14.71 -5.97
CA HIS A 195 -2.45 15.68 -5.82
C HIS A 195 -1.86 17.10 -5.69
N LYS A 196 -0.92 17.30 -4.77
CA LYS A 196 -0.23 18.60 -4.64
C LYS A 196 0.43 19.03 -5.95
N CYS A 197 1.09 18.13 -6.66
CA CYS A 197 1.90 18.45 -7.82
C CYS A 197 1.12 18.67 -9.13
N ARG A 198 -0.01 17.96 -9.30
CA ARG A 198 -0.78 17.95 -10.55
C ARG A 198 -2.13 18.64 -10.41
N VAL A 199 -2.74 18.63 -9.22
CA VAL A 199 -4.01 19.31 -8.92
C VAL A 199 -3.75 20.68 -8.28
N GLY A 200 -2.69 20.79 -7.48
CA GLY A 200 -2.32 22.02 -6.77
C GLY A 200 -2.75 22.01 -5.31
N THR A 201 -2.50 23.11 -4.62
CA THR A 201 -2.73 23.21 -3.17
C THR A 201 -4.11 23.78 -2.82
N GLN A 202 -4.82 24.36 -3.80
CA GLN A 202 -6.14 24.96 -3.61
C GLN A 202 -7.17 23.91 -3.18
N ARG A 203 -7.98 24.25 -2.17
CA ARG A 203 -9.10 23.43 -1.72
C ARG A 203 -10.27 23.56 -2.69
N LEU A 204 -10.53 22.48 -3.41
CA LEU A 204 -11.65 22.39 -4.34
C LEU A 204 -12.95 22.08 -3.59
N THR A 205 -14.03 22.77 -3.96
CA THR A 205 -15.39 22.36 -3.58
C THR A 205 -15.72 21.01 -4.19
N PHE A 206 -16.75 20.31 -3.70
CA PHE A 206 -17.16 19.03 -4.28
C PHE A 206 -17.48 19.16 -5.79
N ALA A 207 -18.18 20.22 -6.20
CA ALA A 207 -18.46 20.47 -7.62
C ALA A 207 -17.17 20.67 -8.44
N GLN A 208 -16.20 21.40 -7.91
CA GLN A 208 -14.89 21.57 -8.56
C GLN A 208 -14.12 20.25 -8.65
N LYS A 209 -14.16 19.42 -7.60
CA LYS A 209 -13.57 18.07 -7.59
C LYS A 209 -14.16 17.20 -8.71
N THR A 210 -15.48 17.17 -8.85
CA THR A 210 -16.17 16.38 -9.89
C THR A 210 -15.83 16.81 -11.32
N ALA A 211 -15.44 18.07 -11.52
CA ALA A 211 -15.11 18.63 -12.83
C ALA A 211 -13.60 18.74 -13.09
N HIS A 212 -12.73 18.40 -12.14
CA HIS A 212 -11.29 18.65 -12.26
C HIS A 212 -10.62 17.63 -13.21
N PRO A 213 -10.06 18.04 -14.35
CA PRO A 213 -9.61 17.14 -15.41
C PRO A 213 -8.39 16.28 -15.06
N VAL A 214 -7.70 16.64 -13.98
CA VAL A 214 -6.52 15.91 -13.48
C VAL A 214 -6.83 15.07 -12.24
N ALA A 215 -7.71 15.58 -11.37
CA ALA A 215 -8.04 14.91 -10.11
C ALA A 215 -9.13 13.87 -10.33
N TRP A 216 -9.88 14.00 -11.43
CA TRP A 216 -10.87 13.05 -11.87
C TRP A 216 -10.62 12.62 -13.32
N THR A 217 -10.80 11.33 -13.59
CA THR A 217 -10.93 10.81 -14.94
C THR A 217 -11.82 9.58 -14.87
N SER A 218 -12.83 9.51 -15.73
CA SER A 218 -13.70 8.34 -15.84
C SER A 218 -13.02 7.25 -16.67
N CYS A 219 -13.06 6.01 -16.19
CA CYS A 219 -12.70 4.83 -16.97
C CYS A 219 -13.82 3.78 -16.91
N SER A 220 -13.74 2.77 -17.79
CA SER A 220 -14.68 1.66 -17.80
C SER A 220 -14.59 0.83 -16.52
N ARG A 221 -15.74 0.43 -15.98
CA ARG A 221 -15.81 -0.54 -14.89
C ARG A 221 -15.60 -1.95 -15.42
N ARG A 222 -15.06 -2.86 -14.60
CA ARG A 222 -14.90 -4.28 -14.94
C ARG A 222 -16.23 -5.03 -15.06
N ASP A 223 -17.26 -4.56 -14.37
CA ASP A 223 -18.62 -5.10 -14.38
C ASP A 223 -19.58 -4.37 -15.34
N GLY A 224 -19.06 -3.40 -16.11
CA GLY A 224 -19.82 -2.66 -17.12
C GLY A 224 -20.16 -1.23 -16.73
N GLY A 225 -20.30 -0.37 -17.73
CA GLY A 225 -20.48 1.07 -17.53
C GLY A 225 -19.16 1.80 -17.25
N ALA A 226 -19.24 3.03 -16.76
CA ALA A 226 -18.10 3.87 -16.45
C ALA A 226 -18.21 4.44 -15.04
N PHE A 227 -17.06 4.76 -14.45
CA PHE A 227 -17.01 5.46 -13.17
C PHE A 227 -17.48 6.91 -13.32
N ASN A 228 -18.31 7.35 -12.37
CA ASN A 228 -18.67 8.75 -12.16
C ASN A 228 -18.07 9.26 -10.84
N PRO A 229 -17.73 10.55 -10.76
CA PRO A 229 -17.09 11.10 -9.57
C PRO A 229 -18.02 11.09 -8.35
N THR A 230 -19.33 11.00 -8.59
CA THR A 230 -20.40 10.95 -7.58
C THR A 230 -20.81 9.53 -7.20
N ASP A 231 -20.22 8.51 -7.82
CA ASP A 231 -20.54 7.13 -7.47
C ASP A 231 -20.12 6.88 -6.01
N VAL A 232 -21.01 6.22 -5.27
CA VAL A 232 -20.70 5.73 -3.92
C VAL A 232 -19.81 4.50 -4.07
N ILE A 233 -18.71 4.50 -3.33
CA ILE A 233 -17.76 3.39 -3.33
C ILE A 233 -18.39 2.17 -2.66
N THR A 234 -18.29 1.04 -3.36
CA THR A 234 -18.75 -0.27 -2.93
C THR A 234 -17.76 -0.86 -1.93
N MET A 235 -18.20 -1.03 -0.68
CA MET A 235 -17.41 -1.69 0.38
C MET A 235 -18.30 -2.66 1.14
N ARG A 236 -18.23 -3.95 0.82
CA ARG A 236 -19.19 -4.94 1.31
C ARG A 236 -18.52 -5.99 2.16
N THR A 237 -19.00 -6.23 3.37
CA THR A 237 -18.57 -7.38 4.18
C THR A 237 -19.32 -8.64 3.72
N GLY A 238 -18.90 -9.82 4.20
CA GLY A 238 -19.42 -11.11 3.76
C GLY A 238 -18.32 -12.00 3.20
N VAL A 239 -17.95 -13.04 3.95
CA VAL A 239 -16.89 -14.00 3.56
C VAL A 239 -17.23 -14.62 2.21
N ASN A 240 -16.34 -14.46 1.23
CA ASN A 240 -16.50 -14.96 -0.14
C ASN A 240 -17.82 -14.53 -0.81
N GLY A 241 -18.35 -13.37 -0.45
CA GLY A 241 -19.62 -12.87 -1.00
C GLY A 241 -20.86 -13.64 -0.52
N VAL A 242 -20.76 -14.38 0.57
CA VAL A 242 -21.92 -15.00 1.24
C VAL A 242 -22.62 -13.94 2.10
N ASN A 243 -23.90 -13.70 1.84
CA ASN A 243 -24.75 -12.70 2.51
C ASN A 243 -24.10 -11.32 2.63
N PRO A 244 -23.68 -10.72 1.50
CA PRO A 244 -22.91 -9.50 1.52
C PRO A 244 -23.77 -8.31 1.98
N ILE A 245 -23.22 -7.53 2.91
CA ILE A 245 -23.85 -6.31 3.42
C ILE A 245 -22.91 -5.13 3.21
N GLU A 246 -23.47 -3.94 3.02
CA GLU A 246 -22.64 -2.72 2.95
C GLU A 246 -21.90 -2.54 4.28
N GLY A 247 -20.62 -2.18 4.21
CA GLY A 247 -19.75 -1.99 5.36
C GLY A 247 -20.30 -0.97 6.35
N SER A 248 -20.93 0.07 5.84
CA SER A 248 -21.64 1.10 6.62
C SER A 248 -22.85 0.56 7.39
N GLN A 249 -23.38 -0.59 6.99
CA GLN A 249 -24.50 -1.29 7.62
C GLN A 249 -24.03 -2.48 8.48
N ASP A 250 -22.75 -2.85 8.45
CA ASP A 250 -22.23 -3.94 9.26
C ASP A 250 -22.31 -3.58 10.76
N PRO A 251 -22.90 -4.43 11.61
CA PRO A 251 -23.15 -4.11 13.01
C PRO A 251 -21.87 -3.93 13.84
N ARG A 252 -20.70 -4.41 13.38
CA ARG A 252 -19.42 -4.27 14.09
C ARG A 252 -18.68 -3.00 13.70
N ILE A 253 -18.70 -2.68 12.40
CA ILE A 253 -17.81 -1.64 11.84
C ILE A 253 -18.55 -0.47 11.17
N GLY A 254 -19.85 -0.56 10.94
CA GLY A 254 -20.63 0.46 10.23
C GLY A 254 -20.54 1.84 10.87
N GLN A 255 -20.42 1.90 12.19
CA GLN A 255 -20.19 3.14 12.94
C GLN A 255 -18.94 3.92 12.49
N TYR A 256 -17.90 3.24 11.98
CA TYR A 256 -16.64 3.87 11.57
C TYR A 256 -16.69 4.54 10.20
N PHE A 257 -17.76 4.31 9.43
CA PHE A 257 -18.06 5.01 8.18
C PHE A 257 -18.73 6.37 8.42
N SER A 258 -19.27 6.61 9.62
CA SER A 258 -20.03 7.82 9.90
C SER A 258 -19.15 9.07 9.77
N GLY A 259 -19.60 10.04 8.96
CA GLY A 259 -18.89 11.29 8.71
C GLY A 259 -17.70 11.19 7.74
N VAL A 260 -17.42 10.01 7.18
CA VAL A 260 -16.42 9.81 6.13
C VAL A 260 -17.07 9.99 4.76
N PRO A 261 -16.54 10.82 3.85
CA PRO A 261 -17.01 10.87 2.47
C PRO A 261 -16.91 9.50 1.80
N ASN A 262 -17.96 9.05 1.13
CA ASN A 262 -18.03 7.72 0.51
C ASN A 262 -18.16 7.76 -1.02
N GLN A 263 -18.01 8.94 -1.62
CA GLN A 263 -17.99 9.14 -3.07
C GLN A 263 -16.56 9.36 -3.54
N PHE A 264 -16.21 8.94 -4.76
CA PHE A 264 -14.85 9.11 -5.28
C PHE A 264 -14.35 10.57 -5.22
N ALA A 265 -15.17 11.53 -5.64
CA ALA A 265 -14.82 12.94 -5.52
C ALA A 265 -14.65 13.41 -4.07
N GLY A 266 -15.33 12.79 -3.12
CA GLY A 266 -15.16 13.10 -1.70
C GLY A 266 -13.75 12.77 -1.18
N LEU A 267 -13.06 11.82 -1.80
CA LEU A 267 -11.79 11.27 -1.31
C LEU A 267 -10.54 11.85 -1.97
N MET A 268 -10.70 12.80 -2.90
CA MET A 268 -9.55 13.33 -3.67
C MET A 268 -8.49 14.00 -2.80
N ASP A 269 -8.88 14.58 -1.67
CA ASP A 269 -8.00 15.41 -0.86
C ASP A 269 -8.03 14.98 0.61
N VAL A 270 -6.89 14.52 1.13
CA VAL A 270 -6.72 13.99 2.51
C VAL A 270 -7.15 14.97 3.59
N ARG A 271 -7.11 16.27 3.27
CA ARG A 271 -7.37 17.33 4.23
C ARG A 271 -8.83 17.84 4.20
N ASP A 272 -9.67 17.23 3.37
CA ASP A 272 -11.13 17.45 3.25
C ASP A 272 -11.92 16.13 3.40
N LEU A 273 -11.66 15.41 4.49
CA LEU A 273 -12.36 14.18 4.88
C LEU A 273 -13.14 14.36 6.19
N GLY A 274 -13.50 15.61 6.51
CA GLY A 274 -14.16 16.01 7.75
C GLY A 274 -13.42 15.57 9.01
N ALA A 275 -14.18 14.95 9.93
CA ALA A 275 -13.79 14.19 11.11
C ALA A 275 -12.60 13.23 10.91
N SER A 276 -12.33 12.85 9.66
CA SER A 276 -11.35 11.85 9.27
C SER A 276 -10.12 12.39 8.53
N SER A 277 -10.01 13.71 8.33
CA SER A 277 -8.86 14.36 7.67
C SER A 277 -7.52 14.13 8.39
N TYR A 278 -6.45 13.97 7.61
CA TYR A 278 -5.09 13.69 8.09
C TYR A 278 -4.00 14.33 7.22
N SER A 279 -2.78 14.31 7.72
CA SER A 279 -1.54 14.80 7.10
C SER A 279 -0.50 13.69 7.09
N TYR A 280 0.40 13.69 6.12
CA TYR A 280 1.60 12.85 6.16
C TYR A 280 2.79 13.63 6.71
N GLU A 281 3.61 13.01 7.56
CA GLU A 281 4.95 13.49 7.83
C GLU A 281 5.89 12.93 6.77
N LEU A 282 6.44 13.76 5.88
CA LEU A 282 7.37 13.31 4.84
C LEU A 282 8.78 13.84 5.11
N SER A 283 9.77 13.00 4.81
CA SER A 283 11.18 13.34 4.89
C SER A 283 11.95 12.84 3.67
N GLY A 284 13.20 13.31 3.54
CA GLY A 284 14.15 12.81 2.54
C GLY A 284 13.62 12.84 1.10
N GLN A 285 13.71 11.73 0.38
CA GLN A 285 13.35 11.59 -1.03
C GLN A 285 11.84 11.76 -1.27
N LEU A 286 10.98 11.34 -0.34
CA LEU A 286 9.53 11.60 -0.46
C LEU A 286 9.21 13.08 -0.25
N ALA A 287 9.88 13.74 0.70
CA ALA A 287 9.79 15.19 0.85
C ALA A 287 10.34 15.94 -0.37
N ASN A 288 11.44 15.48 -0.97
CA ASN A 288 11.98 16.01 -2.22
C ASN A 288 10.94 15.89 -3.35
N MET A 289 10.34 14.71 -3.49
CA MET A 289 9.29 14.46 -4.48
C MET A 289 8.08 15.37 -4.30
N TYR A 290 7.63 15.56 -3.05
CA TYR A 290 6.55 16.49 -2.70
C TYR A 290 6.91 17.95 -3.05
N ASN A 291 8.09 18.41 -2.66
CA ASN A 291 8.50 19.80 -2.84
C ASN A 291 8.74 20.15 -4.31
N ASN A 292 9.45 19.28 -5.04
CA ASN A 292 9.98 19.56 -6.37
C ASN A 292 9.10 19.04 -7.51
N CYS A 293 8.08 18.22 -7.22
CA CYS A 293 7.20 17.62 -8.24
C CYS A 293 8.01 16.97 -9.36
N ASP A 294 7.60 17.03 -10.62
CA ASP A 294 8.34 16.47 -11.76
C ASP A 294 9.50 17.36 -12.27
N GLY A 295 9.84 18.45 -11.55
CA GLY A 295 10.82 19.44 -11.98
C GLY A 295 10.23 20.54 -12.87
N THR A 296 8.95 20.43 -13.24
CA THR A 296 8.21 21.54 -13.85
C THR A 296 7.58 22.38 -12.73
N SER A 297 7.84 23.69 -12.75
CA SER A 297 7.04 24.62 -11.95
C SER A 297 5.60 24.53 -12.45
N THR A 298 4.68 24.06 -11.61
CA THR A 298 3.24 24.01 -11.93
C THR A 298 2.83 25.37 -12.50
N PRO A 299 2.29 25.47 -13.74
CA PRO A 299 1.65 26.69 -14.17
C PRO A 299 0.48 26.92 -13.22
N ALA A 300 0.45 28.07 -12.54
CA ALA A 300 -0.76 28.52 -11.88
C ALA A 300 -1.90 28.44 -12.90
N PRO A 301 -3.10 27.93 -12.54
CA PRO A 301 -4.19 27.89 -13.48
C PRO A 301 -4.45 29.31 -13.99
N THR A 302 -4.20 29.56 -15.27
CA THR A 302 -4.68 30.77 -15.92
C THR A 302 -6.19 30.78 -15.74
N THR A 303 -6.69 31.69 -14.91
CA THR A 303 -8.11 32.01 -14.85
C THR A 303 -8.50 32.57 -16.19
N THR A 304 -8.93 31.73 -17.12
CA THR A 304 -9.68 32.18 -18.29
C THR A 304 -11.00 32.71 -17.75
N SER A 305 -11.06 34.02 -17.56
CA SER A 305 -12.30 34.74 -17.31
C SER A 305 -13.33 34.32 -18.36
N ALA A 306 -14.42 33.70 -17.90
CA ALA A 306 -15.55 33.36 -18.75
C ALA A 306 -16.05 34.63 -19.48
N PRO A 307 -16.47 34.54 -20.76
CA PRO A 307 -17.01 35.68 -21.47
C PRO A 307 -18.25 36.22 -20.75
N SER A 308 -18.27 37.52 -20.50
CA SER A 308 -19.43 38.22 -19.96
C SER A 308 -20.60 38.13 -20.94
N THR A 309 -21.55 37.23 -20.69
CA THR A 309 -22.87 37.33 -21.29
C THR A 309 -23.73 38.26 -20.43
N SER A 310 -24.15 39.34 -21.09
CA SER A 310 -24.99 40.41 -20.59
C SER A 310 -26.23 39.91 -19.86
N ALA A 311 -26.43 40.40 -18.64
CA ALA A 311 -27.63 40.22 -17.85
C ALA A 311 -28.87 40.77 -18.57
N SER A 312 -29.92 39.94 -18.65
CA SER A 312 -31.29 40.42 -18.83
C SER A 312 -31.96 40.60 -17.47
N GLN A 313 -32.54 41.78 -17.27
CA GLN A 313 -33.24 42.26 -16.09
C GLN A 313 -34.56 41.47 -15.82
N PRO A 314 -35.11 41.55 -14.58
CA PRO A 314 -36.03 40.57 -14.02
C PRO A 314 -37.50 40.85 -14.37
N VAL A 315 -38.29 39.77 -14.53
CA VAL A 315 -39.75 39.86 -14.63
C VAL A 315 -40.37 39.45 -13.29
N THR A 316 -41.17 40.36 -12.74
CA THR A 316 -41.94 40.23 -11.50
C THR A 316 -43.22 39.42 -11.68
N SER A 317 -43.53 38.51 -10.75
CA SER A 317 -44.87 38.10 -10.24
C SER A 317 -44.72 36.77 -9.48
N ALA A 318 -45.43 36.39 -8.41
CA ALA A 318 -46.40 36.97 -7.46
C ALA A 318 -46.45 35.96 -6.26
N PRO A 319 -47.09 36.26 -5.10
CA PRO A 319 -46.82 35.58 -3.83
C PRO A 319 -47.55 34.23 -3.67
N VAL A 320 -46.86 33.24 -3.07
CA VAL A 320 -47.43 31.93 -2.71
C VAL A 320 -48.01 31.99 -1.28
N PRO A 321 -49.22 31.45 -1.01
CA PRO A 321 -49.87 31.56 0.29
C PRO A 321 -49.27 30.62 1.33
N THR A 322 -49.12 31.13 2.55
CA THR A 322 -48.77 30.38 3.75
C THR A 322 -49.98 29.60 4.29
N THR A 323 -49.85 28.28 4.44
CA THR A 323 -50.65 27.48 5.37
C THR A 323 -49.76 26.62 6.27
N PRO A 324 -50.10 26.49 7.57
CA PRO A 324 -49.22 25.87 8.56
C PRO A 324 -49.40 24.35 8.59
N VAL A 325 -48.29 23.61 8.58
CA VAL A 325 -48.26 22.15 8.78
C VAL A 325 -47.94 21.84 10.26
N PRO A 326 -48.55 20.81 10.87
CA PRO A 326 -48.50 20.57 12.31
C PRO A 326 -47.14 20.07 12.82
N VAL A 327 -46.92 20.36 14.11
CA VAL A 327 -45.76 20.00 14.93
C VAL A 327 -45.42 18.51 14.87
N ALA A 328 -44.15 18.22 14.61
CA ALA A 328 -43.56 16.89 14.64
C ALA A 328 -43.49 16.29 16.06
N SER A 329 -43.86 15.01 16.19
CA SER A 329 -43.46 14.18 17.33
C SER A 329 -41.99 13.80 17.19
N SER A 330 -41.23 14.10 18.25
CA SER A 330 -39.79 13.91 18.43
C SER A 330 -39.24 12.54 18.01
N ALA A 331 -38.31 12.55 17.05
CA ALA A 331 -37.29 11.52 16.89
C ALA A 331 -36.10 11.80 17.85
N PRO A 332 -35.43 10.78 18.40
CA PRO A 332 -34.37 10.97 19.40
C PRO A 332 -33.17 11.70 18.78
N THR A 333 -32.79 12.79 19.44
CA THR A 333 -31.69 13.68 19.09
C THR A 333 -30.37 12.92 19.08
N ALA A 334 -29.57 13.14 18.03
CA ALA A 334 -28.13 12.82 18.04
C ALA A 334 -27.50 13.37 19.32
N ALA A 335 -26.66 12.56 19.96
CA ALA A 335 -26.02 12.90 21.23
C ALA A 335 -25.36 14.29 21.16
N THR A 336 -25.94 15.23 21.90
CA THR A 336 -25.33 16.51 22.24
C THR A 336 -23.92 16.27 22.79
N GLN A 337 -22.94 16.94 22.17
CA GLN A 337 -21.63 17.20 22.76
C GLN A 337 -21.80 17.59 24.24
N PRO A 338 -21.15 16.93 25.21
CA PRO A 338 -21.30 17.31 26.59
C PRO A 338 -20.59 18.64 26.84
N THR A 339 -21.38 19.72 26.91
CA THR A 339 -20.99 20.97 27.55
C THR A 339 -20.88 20.72 29.05
N ARG A 340 -19.73 20.21 29.50
CA ARG A 340 -19.26 20.26 30.90
C ARG A 340 -17.79 19.87 30.93
N CYS A 341 -16.97 20.70 31.57
CA CYS A 341 -15.54 20.43 31.79
C CYS A 341 -15.37 19.11 32.55
N SER A 342 -15.21 18.01 31.82
CA SER A 342 -14.75 16.73 32.35
C SER A 342 -13.33 16.48 31.88
N LEU A 343 -12.59 15.68 32.64
CA LEU A 343 -11.22 15.26 32.38
C LEU A 343 -10.99 14.71 30.94
N PHE A 344 -12.06 14.30 30.25
CA PHE A 344 -12.04 13.85 28.84
C PHE A 344 -11.85 14.98 27.82
N GLY A 345 -12.34 16.20 28.08
CA GLY A 345 -12.14 17.35 27.19
C GLY A 345 -10.67 17.79 27.08
N TRP A 346 -9.86 17.47 28.10
CA TRP A 346 -8.41 17.70 28.08
C TRP A 346 -7.66 16.67 27.21
N PHE A 347 -8.14 15.42 27.15
CA PHE A 347 -7.54 14.37 26.32
C PHE A 347 -7.75 14.61 24.83
N PHE A 348 -8.92 15.10 24.41
CA PHE A 348 -9.17 15.50 23.02
C PHE A 348 -8.37 16.75 22.61
N ARG A 349 -8.02 17.64 23.55
CA ARG A 349 -7.06 18.74 23.32
C ARG A 349 -5.60 18.27 23.20
N ARG A 350 -5.29 17.03 23.59
CA ARG A 350 -3.92 16.50 23.62
C ARG A 350 -3.50 15.78 22.33
N CYS A 351 -4.41 15.38 21.44
CA CYS A 351 -4.06 15.10 20.04
C CYS A 351 -3.86 16.43 19.25
N GLY A 352 -3.13 17.39 19.83
CA GLY A 352 -3.08 18.78 19.37
C GLY A 352 -2.56 18.96 17.94
N ASN A 353 -3.27 19.75 17.14
CA ASN A 353 -2.94 20.19 15.78
C ASN A 353 -2.76 19.09 14.71
N GLY A 354 -3.86 18.42 14.35
CA GLY A 354 -3.94 17.57 13.14
C GLY A 354 -3.45 16.14 13.33
N ARG A 355 -4.01 15.20 12.55
CA ARG A 355 -3.52 13.81 12.50
C ARG A 355 -2.32 13.74 11.57
N ILE A 356 -1.21 13.21 12.04
CA ILE A 356 0.04 13.11 11.27
C ILE A 356 0.42 11.62 11.16
N LEU A 357 0.50 11.13 9.94
CA LEU A 357 0.94 9.77 9.61
C LEU A 357 2.45 9.81 9.35
N GLU A 358 3.21 9.16 10.22
CA GLU A 358 4.67 9.13 10.15
C GLU A 358 5.18 7.93 9.34
N ALA A 359 6.41 8.04 8.85
CA ALA A 359 7.13 6.91 8.29
C ALA A 359 7.36 5.86 9.37
N GLU A 360 7.57 4.61 8.97
CA GLU A 360 8.09 3.58 9.84
C GLU A 360 9.54 3.88 10.23
N HIS A 361 9.71 4.68 11.27
CA HIS A 361 10.99 4.83 11.95
C HIS A 361 11.07 3.76 13.03
N GLY A 362 12.09 2.88 12.94
CA GLY A 362 12.36 1.89 13.98
C GLY A 362 12.33 2.58 15.35
N TRP A 363 11.57 2.01 16.27
CA TRP A 363 11.32 2.59 17.60
C TRP A 363 12.59 2.52 18.46
N GLY A 364 13.62 3.27 18.08
CA GLY A 364 14.76 3.60 18.91
C GLY A 364 14.34 4.72 19.86
N LEU A 365 14.44 4.45 21.17
CA LEU A 365 14.24 5.43 22.24
C LEU A 365 15.04 6.71 21.96
N HIS A 366 14.35 7.78 21.53
CA HIS A 366 14.89 9.12 21.68
C HIS A 366 14.76 9.52 23.16
N GLY A 367 15.89 9.51 23.85
CA GLY A 367 16.01 10.17 25.15
C GLY A 367 16.94 9.46 26.13
N LEU A 368 18.25 9.60 25.92
CA LEU A 368 19.23 9.95 26.96
C LEU A 368 20.61 10.09 26.29
N ARG A 369 21.11 11.33 26.24
CA ARG A 369 22.54 11.58 26.08
C ARG A 369 23.25 10.96 27.28
N HIS A 370 24.06 9.93 27.05
CA HIS A 370 25.21 9.66 27.90
C HIS A 370 26.43 9.42 27.04
N SER A 371 27.37 10.36 27.17
CA SER A 371 28.77 10.20 26.80
C SER A 371 29.34 8.97 27.49
N GLY A 372 30.00 8.08 26.74
CA GLY A 372 30.75 6.97 27.30
C GLY A 372 30.93 5.84 26.29
N GLY A 373 32.14 5.69 25.77
CA GLY A 373 32.51 4.54 24.94
C GLY A 373 32.41 3.24 25.73
N GLY A 374 31.99 2.18 25.05
CA GLY A 374 31.96 0.82 25.61
C GLY A 374 31.51 -0.18 24.55
N ASN A 375 32.46 -0.98 24.07
CA ASN A 375 32.20 -2.23 23.35
C ASN A 375 31.21 -3.09 24.13
N TYR A 376 30.22 -3.68 23.45
CA TYR A 376 29.55 -4.89 23.95
C TYR A 376 29.68 -6.03 22.92
N PRO A 377 30.05 -7.25 23.35
CA PRO A 377 30.40 -8.35 22.48
C PRO A 377 29.18 -9.19 22.08
N ASN A 378 29.34 -9.90 20.96
CA ASN A 378 28.50 -11.01 20.52
C ASN A 378 28.50 -12.12 21.59
N ASP A 379 27.32 -12.47 22.10
CA ASP A 379 27.11 -13.73 22.83
C ASP A 379 26.25 -14.68 21.98
N ASN A 380 26.95 -15.45 21.15
CA ASN A 380 26.53 -16.80 20.78
C ASN A 380 26.76 -17.69 22.00
N ASN A 381 25.73 -18.40 22.49
CA ASN A 381 26.03 -19.64 23.18
C ASN A 381 25.00 -20.74 22.99
N TYR A 382 25.58 -21.91 22.73
CA TYR A 382 24.99 -23.20 22.43
C TYR A 382 24.04 -23.72 23.52
N TYR A 383 22.94 -24.33 23.10
CA TYR A 383 22.33 -25.46 23.80
C TYR A 383 21.72 -26.43 22.78
N THR A 384 22.33 -27.62 22.66
CA THR A 384 21.68 -28.84 22.17
C THR A 384 21.03 -29.55 23.38
N PRO A 385 19.87 -30.22 23.21
CA PRO A 385 19.97 -31.67 22.99
C PRO A 385 18.84 -32.34 22.16
N ALA A 386 19.23 -33.50 21.63
CA ALA A 386 18.47 -34.74 21.38
C ALA A 386 17.51 -34.83 20.17
N ALA A 387 17.73 -35.92 19.42
CA ALA A 387 17.12 -36.30 18.15
C ALA A 387 15.84 -37.13 18.31
N ALA A 388 14.91 -37.00 17.33
CA ALA A 388 14.00 -38.03 16.79
C ALA A 388 13.05 -37.41 15.73
N PRO A 389 12.33 -38.18 14.89
CA PRO A 389 12.70 -39.21 13.90
C PRO A 389 12.37 -38.69 12.45
N PRO A 390 12.47 -39.47 11.34
CA PRO A 390 12.41 -38.90 10.00
C PRO A 390 10.99 -38.54 9.54
N SER A 391 10.90 -37.46 8.76
CA SER A 391 9.69 -36.88 8.17
C SER A 391 8.90 -37.85 7.26
N PRO A 392 7.56 -37.84 7.27
CA PRO A 392 6.77 -38.28 6.12
C PRO A 392 6.78 -37.19 5.05
N GLN A 393 7.11 -37.56 3.82
CA GLN A 393 6.92 -36.74 2.63
C GLN A 393 5.45 -36.31 2.50
N TYR A 394 5.17 -35.00 2.46
CA TYR A 394 3.85 -34.50 2.12
C TYR A 394 3.82 -34.05 0.66
N ASN A 395 3.02 -34.77 -0.10
CA ASN A 395 2.68 -34.59 -1.50
C ASN A 395 1.79 -33.35 -1.67
N ASN A 396 2.30 -32.30 -2.33
CA ASN A 396 1.50 -31.15 -2.74
C ASN A 396 0.70 -31.50 -4.00
N ASN A 397 -0.47 -32.13 -3.80
CA ASN A 397 -1.48 -32.25 -4.84
C ASN A 397 -2.85 -31.98 -4.23
N ASN A 398 -3.27 -30.72 -4.24
CA ASN A 398 -4.69 -30.38 -4.15
C ASN A 398 -5.07 -29.52 -5.36
N ASN A 399 -5.30 -30.25 -6.44
CA ASN A 399 -6.00 -29.83 -7.63
C ASN A 399 -7.50 -29.75 -7.28
N TYR A 400 -8.00 -28.57 -6.91
CA TYR A 400 -9.46 -28.38 -6.74
C TYR A 400 -10.10 -28.16 -8.10
N ASN A 401 -10.39 -29.27 -8.77
CA ASN A 401 -11.29 -29.30 -9.92
C ASN A 401 -12.26 -30.47 -9.73
N THR A 402 -13.36 -30.24 -9.01
CA THR A 402 -14.55 -31.09 -9.08
C THR A 402 -15.83 -30.24 -9.00
N PRO A 403 -16.82 -30.47 -9.89
CA PRO A 403 -18.09 -29.76 -9.89
C PRO A 403 -19.04 -30.41 -8.88
N ILE A 404 -19.72 -29.60 -8.04
CA ILE A 404 -20.72 -30.08 -7.08
C ILE A 404 -22.10 -29.46 -7.41
N PRO A 405 -23.19 -30.24 -7.32
CA PRO A 405 -24.36 -30.11 -8.19
C PRO A 405 -25.41 -29.11 -7.69
N SER A 406 -26.17 -28.59 -8.64
CA SER A 406 -27.32 -27.70 -8.44
C SER A 406 -28.35 -28.26 -7.44
N PRO A 407 -28.75 -27.48 -6.43
CA PRO A 407 -30.03 -27.69 -5.77
C PRO A 407 -31.11 -26.87 -6.51
N GLN A 408 -32.13 -27.55 -7.02
CA GLN A 408 -33.38 -26.92 -7.40
C GLN A 408 -34.03 -26.30 -6.15
N ILE A 409 -34.36 -25.01 -6.18
CA ILE A 409 -35.39 -24.44 -5.32
C ILE A 409 -36.30 -23.50 -6.12
N SER A 410 -37.58 -23.88 -6.09
CA SER A 410 -38.80 -23.16 -6.45
C SER A 410 -38.80 -21.69 -6.03
N GLY A 411 -39.33 -20.84 -6.90
CA GLY A 411 -39.37 -19.40 -6.70
C GLY A 411 -40.18 -18.93 -5.49
N ASN A 412 -39.77 -17.77 -4.96
CA ASN A 412 -40.70 -16.69 -4.70
C ASN A 412 -39.93 -15.36 -4.77
N ASN A 413 -40.22 -14.57 -5.79
CA ASN A 413 -39.77 -13.19 -5.93
C ASN A 413 -40.51 -12.34 -4.90
N ASN A 414 -39.77 -11.64 -4.04
CA ASN A 414 -40.06 -10.30 -3.52
C ASN A 414 -39.15 -10.01 -2.33
N ASN A 415 -38.12 -9.20 -2.55
CA ASN A 415 -37.52 -8.38 -1.49
C ASN A 415 -36.94 -7.13 -2.13
N ASN A 416 -37.76 -6.07 -2.19
CA ASN A 416 -37.31 -4.70 -2.32
C ASN A 416 -36.44 -4.37 -1.10
N ILE A 417 -35.12 -4.39 -1.26
CA ILE A 417 -34.18 -3.85 -0.28
C ILE A 417 -34.03 -2.34 -0.59
N PRO A 418 -34.23 -1.44 0.39
CA PRO A 418 -34.12 -0.01 0.14
C PRO A 418 -32.68 0.34 -0.21
N SER A 419 -32.48 0.88 -1.40
CA SER A 419 -31.26 1.58 -1.78
C SER A 419 -30.99 2.69 -0.77
N SER A 420 -29.86 2.62 -0.06
CA SER A 420 -29.41 3.67 0.84
C SER A 420 -29.26 4.96 0.03
N THR A 421 -30.05 5.96 0.37
CA THR A 421 -30.05 7.27 -0.27
C THR A 421 -28.65 7.87 -0.17
N PRO A 422 -28.05 8.37 -1.28
CA PRO A 422 -26.75 9.00 -1.23
C PRO A 422 -26.78 10.16 -0.24
N THR A 423 -25.83 10.18 0.69
CA THR A 423 -25.43 11.41 1.38
C THR A 423 -24.84 12.34 0.33
N SER A 424 -25.74 13.08 -0.34
CA SER A 424 -25.46 14.21 -1.21
C SER A 424 -25.06 15.45 -0.41
N ALA A 425 -25.08 15.37 0.93
CA ALA A 425 -24.45 16.37 1.76
C ALA A 425 -22.94 16.29 1.50
N PRO A 426 -22.29 17.34 0.95
CA PRO A 426 -20.85 17.50 1.13
C PRO A 426 -20.55 17.26 2.60
N SER A 427 -19.37 16.71 2.93
CA SER A 427 -18.90 16.70 4.31
C SER A 427 -19.30 18.04 4.93
N PRO A 428 -20.05 18.09 6.04
CA PRO A 428 -20.51 19.35 6.64
C PRO A 428 -19.33 20.25 7.12
N HIS A 429 -18.11 19.89 6.74
CA HIS A 429 -16.82 20.47 7.06
C HIS A 429 -16.03 20.98 5.83
N TYR A 430 -16.63 21.19 4.65
CA TYR A 430 -16.07 22.23 3.77
C TYR A 430 -16.35 23.59 4.42
N ASP A 431 -15.60 23.91 5.48
CA ASP A 431 -15.75 25.15 6.23
C ASP A 431 -14.95 26.31 5.61
N GLY A 432 -14.19 26.05 4.54
CA GLY A 432 -13.30 27.02 3.92
C GLY A 432 -12.23 27.60 4.86
N ASN A 433 -12.12 27.07 6.08
CA ASN A 433 -11.41 27.68 7.22
C ASN A 433 -10.53 26.68 7.99
N ASN A 434 -10.46 25.40 7.60
CA ASN A 434 -9.58 24.45 8.27
C ASN A 434 -8.10 24.67 7.91
N ASN A 435 -7.25 24.74 8.93
CA ASN A 435 -5.79 24.81 8.82
C ASN A 435 -5.17 23.42 8.54
N ASN A 436 -5.94 22.46 8.00
CA ASN A 436 -5.45 21.10 7.80
C ASN A 436 -4.40 21.09 6.68
N GLN A 437 -3.22 20.60 7.00
CA GLN A 437 -2.13 20.41 6.04
C GLN A 437 -2.23 19.02 5.42
N ASP A 438 -1.77 18.87 4.18
CA ASP A 438 -1.61 17.58 3.50
C ASP A 438 -0.32 16.91 3.92
N VAL A 439 0.76 17.68 4.01
CA VAL A 439 2.08 17.18 4.39
C VAL A 439 2.76 18.11 5.38
N VAL A 440 3.38 17.52 6.40
CA VAL A 440 4.37 18.15 7.28
C VAL A 440 5.75 17.66 6.84
N ILE A 441 6.58 18.56 6.33
CA ILE A 441 7.95 18.21 5.94
C ILE A 441 8.85 18.22 7.18
N VAL A 442 9.55 17.12 7.41
CA VAL A 442 10.54 17.03 8.49
C VAL A 442 11.93 16.78 7.94
N ASN A 443 12.92 17.40 8.58
CA ASN A 443 14.31 17.17 8.26
C ASN A 443 14.83 15.92 8.98
N LYS A 444 14.36 14.76 8.52
CA LYS A 444 14.85 13.43 8.93
C LYS A 444 15.50 12.78 7.70
N SER A 445 16.81 12.90 7.59
CA SER A 445 17.59 12.13 6.60
C SER A 445 18.47 11.12 7.32
N ASN A 446 18.73 9.99 6.66
CA ASN A 446 19.69 9.00 7.11
C ASN A 446 20.79 8.84 6.07
N GLN A 447 21.98 8.41 6.50
CA GLN A 447 23.18 8.30 5.64
C GLN A 447 22.96 7.49 4.35
N TYR A 448 22.06 6.51 4.34
CA TYR A 448 21.79 5.67 3.16
C TYR A 448 21.01 6.44 2.11
N GLU A 449 20.03 7.21 2.57
CA GLU A 449 19.25 8.10 1.73
C GLU A 449 20.10 9.26 1.20
N GLU A 450 20.99 9.83 2.00
CA GLU A 450 21.95 10.86 1.54
C GLU A 450 22.89 10.29 0.46
N ARG A 451 23.43 9.08 0.65
CA ARG A 451 24.30 8.42 -0.32
C ARG A 451 23.59 8.21 -1.66
N VAL A 452 22.36 7.69 -1.64
CA VAL A 452 21.60 7.42 -2.87
C VAL A 452 21.12 8.72 -3.52
N SER A 453 20.69 9.71 -2.74
CA SER A 453 20.31 11.01 -3.27
C SER A 453 21.50 11.73 -3.90
N SER A 454 22.69 11.66 -3.29
CA SER A 454 23.91 12.20 -3.87
C SER A 454 24.26 11.54 -5.21
N TRP A 455 24.07 10.23 -5.34
CA TRP A 455 24.25 9.55 -6.62
C TRP A 455 23.26 10.07 -7.67
N TYR A 456 21.97 10.16 -7.34
CA TYR A 456 20.96 10.70 -8.25
C TYR A 456 21.29 12.13 -8.68
N ASP A 457 21.65 13.01 -7.75
CA ASP A 457 21.95 14.41 -8.04
C ASP A 457 23.19 14.56 -8.93
N GLN A 458 24.29 13.87 -8.60
CA GLN A 458 25.52 13.94 -9.39
C GLN A 458 25.32 13.37 -10.80
N THR A 459 24.61 12.25 -10.93
CA THR A 459 24.33 11.64 -12.22
C THR A 459 23.38 12.52 -13.04
N ALA A 460 22.34 13.08 -12.42
CA ALA A 460 21.46 14.02 -13.10
C ALA A 460 22.22 15.27 -13.60
N ILE A 461 23.15 15.83 -12.81
CA ILE A 461 23.98 16.96 -13.23
C ILE A 461 24.84 16.60 -14.45
N LYS A 462 25.50 15.43 -14.44
CA LYS A 462 26.28 14.94 -15.60
C LYS A 462 25.41 14.80 -16.86
N MET A 463 24.12 14.50 -16.68
CA MET A 463 23.15 14.31 -17.75
C MET A 463 22.39 15.59 -18.16
N GLY A 464 22.75 16.76 -17.62
CA GLY A 464 22.14 18.04 -18.00
C GLY A 464 21.02 18.55 -17.07
N GLY A 465 20.85 17.95 -15.89
CA GLY A 465 19.93 18.38 -14.84
C GLY A 465 18.76 17.42 -14.60
N GLN A 466 17.87 17.78 -13.67
CA GLN A 466 16.71 16.96 -13.29
C GLN A 466 15.50 17.25 -14.20
N CYS A 467 15.48 16.67 -15.40
CA CYS A 467 14.29 16.67 -16.27
C CYS A 467 13.65 15.27 -16.36
N ALA A 468 12.46 15.18 -16.97
CA ALA A 468 11.71 13.93 -17.08
C ALA A 468 12.51 12.84 -17.81
N GLU A 469 13.24 13.20 -18.87
CA GLU A 469 14.08 12.29 -19.64
C GLU A 469 15.25 11.73 -18.84
N VAL A 470 15.89 12.57 -18.03
CA VAL A 470 17.00 12.16 -17.16
C VAL A 470 16.50 11.22 -16.06
N MET A 471 15.34 11.51 -15.46
CA MET A 471 14.75 10.62 -14.46
C MET A 471 14.31 9.28 -15.05
N ALA A 472 13.87 9.26 -16.31
CA ALA A 472 13.56 8.01 -17.00
C ALA A 472 14.84 7.20 -17.26
N ASP A 473 15.95 7.86 -17.59
CA ASP A 473 17.24 7.17 -17.74
C ASP A 473 17.77 6.63 -16.40
N LEU A 474 17.67 7.41 -15.33
CA LEU A 474 18.02 6.98 -13.98
C LEU A 474 17.18 5.79 -13.50
N GLU A 475 15.91 5.71 -13.91
CA GLU A 475 15.10 4.50 -13.69
C GLU A 475 15.66 3.29 -14.44
N ARG A 476 16.02 3.44 -15.72
CA ARG A 476 16.66 2.37 -16.50
C ARG A 476 17.95 1.88 -15.83
N GLN A 477 18.79 2.81 -15.37
CA GLN A 477 20.02 2.50 -14.65
C GLN A 477 19.72 1.72 -13.36
N ALA A 478 18.74 2.16 -12.55
CA ALA A 478 18.36 1.48 -11.31
C ALA A 478 17.81 0.06 -11.57
N CYS A 479 16.94 -0.12 -12.56
CA CYS A 479 16.39 -1.43 -12.92
C CYS A 479 17.47 -2.37 -13.48
N MET A 480 18.34 -1.89 -14.38
CA MET A 480 19.42 -2.69 -14.95
C MET A 480 20.48 -3.03 -13.91
N PHE A 481 20.78 -2.13 -12.99
CA PHE A 481 21.68 -2.42 -11.88
C PHE A 481 21.10 -3.47 -10.93
N GLN A 482 19.79 -3.42 -10.63
CA GLN A 482 19.16 -4.48 -9.87
C GLN A 482 19.32 -5.84 -10.56
N ASP A 483 19.05 -5.88 -11.87
CA ASP A 483 19.14 -7.11 -12.64
C ASP A 483 20.55 -7.70 -12.62
N GLN A 484 21.55 -6.86 -12.89
CA GLN A 484 22.92 -7.31 -13.08
C GLN A 484 23.76 -7.40 -11.79
N CYS A 485 23.36 -6.71 -10.71
CA CYS A 485 24.14 -6.62 -9.47
C CYS A 485 23.41 -7.05 -8.21
N MET A 486 22.07 -7.12 -8.20
CA MET A 486 21.30 -7.32 -6.96
C MET A 486 20.40 -8.55 -7.00
N GLY A 487 20.68 -9.48 -7.90
CA GLY A 487 20.01 -10.79 -7.95
C GLY A 487 18.87 -10.91 -8.93
N GLY A 488 18.86 -10.06 -9.96
CA GLY A 488 17.92 -10.18 -11.06
C GLY A 488 16.60 -9.46 -10.84
N THR A 489 15.88 -9.26 -11.93
CA THR A 489 14.47 -8.86 -11.90
C THR A 489 13.57 -10.07 -12.17
N ALA A 490 13.31 -10.88 -11.13
CA ALA A 490 12.46 -12.06 -11.25
C ALA A 490 11.01 -11.69 -11.65
N ASP A 491 10.42 -12.48 -12.54
CA ASP A 491 9.02 -12.33 -12.96
C ASP A 491 8.04 -12.68 -11.84
N TYR A 492 6.79 -12.24 -11.96
CA TYR A 492 5.71 -12.63 -11.07
C TYR A 492 5.41 -14.14 -11.20
N SER A 493 5.03 -14.77 -10.10
CA SER A 493 4.55 -16.15 -10.15
C SER A 493 3.29 -16.27 -11.02
N ALA A 494 3.09 -17.41 -11.67
CA ALA A 494 1.90 -17.66 -12.49
C ALA A 494 0.60 -17.44 -11.70
N GLU A 495 0.60 -17.83 -10.42
CA GLU A 495 -0.53 -17.63 -9.51
C GLU A 495 -0.80 -16.13 -9.28
N PHE A 496 0.24 -15.33 -9.02
CA PHE A 496 0.09 -13.89 -8.83
C PHE A 496 -0.45 -13.21 -10.10
N LYS A 497 0.08 -13.57 -11.28
CA LYS A 497 -0.44 -13.06 -12.57
C LYS A 497 -1.91 -13.41 -12.78
N LYS A 498 -2.31 -14.64 -12.42
CA LYS A 498 -3.69 -15.11 -12.53
C LYS A 498 -4.65 -14.35 -11.60
N ILE A 499 -4.28 -14.18 -10.32
CA ILE A 499 -5.10 -13.48 -9.33
C ILE A 499 -5.26 -12.00 -9.73
N TRP A 500 -4.15 -11.32 -10.00
CA TRP A 500 -4.12 -9.86 -10.14
C TRP A 500 -4.24 -9.37 -11.58
N GLY A 501 -4.26 -10.27 -12.57
CA GLY A 501 -4.18 -9.90 -13.99
C GLY A 501 -2.91 -9.12 -14.34
N ALA A 502 -1.85 -9.28 -13.54
CA ALA A 502 -0.56 -8.62 -13.74
C ALA A 502 0.20 -9.28 -14.89
N LYS A 503 0.95 -8.48 -15.66
CA LYS A 503 1.73 -8.97 -16.80
C LYS A 503 3.13 -9.42 -16.36
N GLU A 504 3.91 -8.48 -15.85
CA GLU A 504 5.28 -8.66 -15.38
C GLU A 504 5.68 -7.46 -14.50
N PRO A 505 6.76 -7.55 -13.70
CA PRO A 505 7.28 -6.43 -12.94
C PRO A 505 7.79 -5.29 -13.83
N ARG A 506 7.58 -4.05 -13.38
CA ARG A 506 8.00 -2.84 -14.11
C ARG A 506 9.48 -2.85 -14.51
N CYS A 507 10.39 -3.20 -13.58
CA CYS A 507 11.81 -3.27 -13.91
C CYS A 507 12.15 -4.41 -14.88
N LEU A 508 11.41 -5.52 -14.88
CA LEU A 508 11.61 -6.58 -15.86
C LEU A 508 11.24 -6.09 -17.27
N THR A 509 10.13 -5.36 -17.42
CA THR A 509 9.77 -4.71 -18.70
C THR A 509 10.90 -3.79 -19.19
N ILE A 510 11.45 -2.97 -18.29
CA ILE A 510 12.51 -2.01 -18.62
C ILE A 510 13.80 -2.72 -19.01
N VAL A 511 14.22 -3.74 -18.25
CA VAL A 511 15.40 -4.56 -18.54
C VAL A 511 15.26 -5.24 -19.90
N ASN A 512 14.10 -5.82 -20.20
CA ASN A 512 13.83 -6.44 -21.50
C ASN A 512 13.90 -5.42 -22.64
N ALA A 513 13.37 -4.21 -22.46
CA ALA A 513 13.44 -3.13 -23.46
C ALA A 513 14.87 -2.59 -23.68
N ILE A 514 15.72 -2.59 -22.64
CA ILE A 514 17.14 -2.25 -22.79
C ILE A 514 17.86 -3.35 -23.56
N ASN A 515 17.65 -4.62 -23.18
CA ASN A 515 18.30 -5.78 -23.79
C ASN A 515 17.91 -5.97 -25.27
N SER A 516 16.70 -5.58 -25.67
CA SER A 516 16.25 -5.59 -27.07
C SER A 516 16.78 -4.39 -27.88
N GLY A 517 17.37 -3.39 -27.23
CA GLY A 517 17.79 -2.13 -27.85
C GLY A 517 16.66 -1.12 -28.08
N GLU A 518 15.44 -1.40 -27.62
CA GLU A 518 14.29 -0.48 -27.77
C GLU A 518 14.45 0.79 -26.92
N GLN A 519 14.94 0.65 -25.70
CA GLN A 519 15.13 1.75 -24.76
C GLN A 519 16.52 1.72 -24.12
N PRO A 520 17.59 2.11 -24.84
CA PRO A 520 18.94 2.11 -24.30
C PRO A 520 19.09 3.11 -23.14
N ILE A 521 20.04 2.83 -22.25
CA ILE A 521 20.52 3.79 -21.26
C ILE A 521 21.36 4.84 -21.99
N LYS A 522 21.02 6.12 -21.82
CA LYS A 522 21.68 7.25 -22.49
C LYS A 522 22.99 7.64 -21.85
N HIS A 523 23.09 7.50 -20.53
CA HIS A 523 24.34 7.77 -19.82
C HIS A 523 25.34 6.64 -20.05
N GLU A 524 26.31 6.84 -20.95
CA GLU A 524 27.20 5.77 -21.42
C GLU A 524 28.00 5.12 -20.28
N THR A 525 28.45 5.90 -19.28
CA THR A 525 29.24 5.43 -18.13
C THR A 525 28.38 5.08 -16.91
N TRP A 526 27.09 4.77 -17.11
CA TRP A 526 26.17 4.53 -16.01
C TRP A 526 26.61 3.39 -15.09
N ARG A 527 27.20 2.35 -15.67
CA ARG A 527 27.56 1.13 -14.94
C ARG A 527 28.74 1.41 -14.02
N GLU A 528 29.79 2.02 -14.54
CA GLU A 528 30.98 2.42 -13.77
C GLU A 528 30.60 3.41 -12.67
N ASP A 529 29.74 4.38 -12.98
CA ASP A 529 29.26 5.34 -11.99
C ASP A 529 28.46 4.63 -10.87
N MET A 530 27.52 3.75 -11.20
CA MET A 530 26.76 2.97 -10.21
C MET A 530 27.67 2.10 -9.34
N GLU A 531 28.60 1.37 -9.95
CA GLU A 531 29.53 0.50 -9.22
C GLU A 531 30.48 1.29 -8.32
N SER A 532 30.90 2.49 -8.73
CA SER A 532 31.73 3.36 -7.89
C SER A 532 30.99 3.81 -6.62
N PHE A 533 29.67 3.99 -6.72
CA PHE A 533 28.83 4.42 -5.59
C PHE A 533 28.39 3.27 -4.70
N PHE A 534 28.02 2.11 -5.28
CA PHE A 534 27.29 1.05 -4.57
C PHE A 534 27.99 -0.31 -4.61
N GLY A 535 29.07 -0.44 -5.38
CA GLY A 535 29.68 -1.74 -5.70
C GLY A 535 28.79 -2.56 -6.65
N CYS A 536 29.05 -3.85 -6.76
CA CYS A 536 28.17 -4.80 -7.44
C CYS A 536 28.21 -6.13 -6.67
N PRO A 537 27.55 -6.20 -5.50
CA PRO A 537 27.56 -7.41 -4.69
C PRO A 537 26.72 -8.49 -5.38
N LYS A 538 27.35 -9.35 -6.18
CA LYS A 538 26.67 -10.53 -6.73
C LYS A 538 26.01 -11.28 -5.56
N PRO A 539 24.69 -11.57 -5.62
CA PRO A 539 24.07 -12.37 -4.59
C PRO A 539 24.76 -13.72 -4.50
N VAL A 540 24.91 -14.21 -3.28
CA VAL A 540 25.30 -15.59 -3.02
C VAL A 540 24.25 -16.48 -3.68
N SER A 541 24.61 -17.09 -4.80
CA SER A 541 23.76 -18.00 -5.55
C SER A 541 23.20 -19.10 -4.64
N SER A 542 21.88 -19.18 -4.50
CA SER A 542 21.22 -20.43 -4.10
C SER A 542 21.16 -21.36 -5.31
N THR A 543 22.32 -21.93 -5.65
CA THR A 543 22.57 -23.20 -6.40
C THR A 543 21.92 -23.41 -7.79
N PRO A 544 22.44 -24.34 -8.63
CA PRO A 544 22.60 -24.13 -10.07
C PRO A 544 21.45 -24.71 -10.88
N SER A 545 21.35 -24.27 -12.13
CA SER A 545 20.51 -24.83 -13.18
C SER A 545 20.55 -26.37 -13.22
N THR A 546 19.43 -27.01 -12.90
CA THR A 546 19.19 -28.40 -13.26
C THR A 546 18.71 -28.47 -14.71
N ASP A 547 19.65 -28.46 -15.63
CA ASP A 547 19.56 -29.28 -16.82
C ASP A 547 20.64 -30.34 -16.69
N GLN A 548 20.23 -31.60 -16.52
CA GLN A 548 20.85 -32.84 -17.00
C GLN A 548 20.13 -34.02 -16.34
N ASN A 549 19.40 -34.78 -17.15
CA ASN A 549 19.01 -36.16 -16.91
C ASN A 549 20.20 -36.98 -16.40
N GLY A 550 20.04 -37.69 -15.29
CA GLY A 550 21.00 -38.69 -14.84
C GLY A 550 20.66 -39.18 -13.45
N GLY A 551 20.41 -40.49 -13.34
CA GLY A 551 19.81 -41.12 -12.17
C GLY A 551 20.65 -41.12 -10.90
N TYR A 552 19.91 -41.28 -9.81
CA TYR A 552 20.29 -41.79 -8.49
C TYR A 552 21.56 -42.65 -8.47
N GLY A 553 22.52 -42.34 -7.58
CA GLY A 553 23.75 -43.11 -7.39
C GLY A 553 24.71 -42.52 -6.35
N ASP A 554 24.30 -42.66 -5.10
CA ASP A 554 24.95 -42.42 -3.80
C ASP A 554 26.48 -42.66 -3.64
N VAL A 555 27.05 -41.96 -2.64
CA VAL A 555 28.17 -42.33 -1.73
C VAL A 555 29.63 -41.97 -2.11
N VAL A 556 30.10 -40.88 -1.47
CA VAL A 556 31.23 -40.77 -0.51
C VAL A 556 32.58 -41.46 -0.80
N GLN A 557 33.62 -40.62 -0.69
CA GLN A 557 35.03 -40.87 -0.32
C GLN A 557 36.00 -41.52 -1.31
N SER A 558 36.78 -40.62 -1.92
CA SER A 558 38.24 -40.64 -1.88
C SER A 558 38.78 -41.25 -0.58
N ALA A 559 39.49 -42.36 -0.68
CA ALA A 559 40.92 -42.42 -0.40
C ALA A 559 41.45 -43.84 -0.63
N THR A 560 42.47 -43.92 -1.50
CA THR A 560 43.62 -44.83 -1.44
C THR A 560 43.38 -46.35 -1.51
N ASP A 561 44.21 -47.17 -2.13
CA ASP A 561 45.22 -47.08 -3.18
C ASP A 561 45.71 -48.54 -3.29
N THR A 562 46.15 -48.95 -4.47
CA THR A 562 47.05 -50.10 -4.72
C THR A 562 46.50 -51.55 -4.84
N LEU A 563 46.99 -52.18 -5.92
CA LEU A 563 47.26 -53.61 -6.14
C LEU A 563 46.15 -54.52 -6.72
N LEU A 564 46.25 -54.67 -8.05
CA LEU A 564 46.40 -55.96 -8.76
C LEU A 564 45.39 -57.08 -8.49
N SER A 565 44.61 -57.36 -9.55
CA SER A 565 44.28 -58.69 -10.09
C SER A 565 44.18 -59.86 -9.11
N VAL A 566 43.01 -60.52 -9.06
CA VAL A 566 42.84 -61.99 -9.15
C VAL A 566 41.40 -62.38 -8.75
N ILE A 567 40.70 -62.98 -9.72
CA ILE A 567 39.78 -64.12 -9.63
C ILE A 567 38.45 -63.91 -8.86
N GLN A 568 37.31 -63.78 -9.54
CA GLN A 568 36.45 -64.84 -10.12
C GLN A 568 35.72 -65.70 -9.07
N LEU A 569 34.40 -65.84 -9.27
CA LEU A 569 33.47 -66.85 -8.72
C LEU A 569 33.03 -66.58 -7.26
N ASN A 570 31.75 -66.41 -6.92
CA ASN A 570 30.47 -66.69 -7.57
C ASN A 570 29.46 -65.59 -7.18
#